data_AF-A0A2V6E6B1-F1
#
_entry.id   AF-A0A2V6E6B1-F1
#
_cell.length_a   1.000
_cell.length_b   1.000
_cell.length_c   1.000
_cell.angle_alpha   90.00
_cell.angle_beta   90.00
_cell.angle_gamma   90.00
#
_symmetry.space_group_name_H-M   'P 1'
#
loop_
_entity.id
_entity.type
_entity.pdbx_description
1 polymer ?
#
loop_
_entity_poly.entity_id
_entity_poly.type
_entity_poly.pdbx_seq_one_letter_code
_entity_poly.pdbx_strand_id
1 'polypeptide(L)'
;MPTDCTGKAPHTIKAMVLLIGNYSLDQQQSMQRFNAMMLHGLRECGVEAELVRPPAVLGRIRAFGATAAKWLGYIDKFILFQWRLWRKLAARPALVHICDHSNATYARSARKFPLVITCHDLLAVRGGLGEDTDCPASFTGRMLQRWILRGLRRADIIACDSRATAQDAERLLAREGDRPRISLVHVGLNFPYRHLPNDVVDARLRTIADLKYEERFVLHVGSNLRRKNREAVLRIFAKCADALDAQMVFTGDALNDSLRAQARDLHTTRCFTRRASKDSAGRLLRRRRAVAPSCAARPVRWRTSRAQEPCCTSQTMKKILRPICCDSPIPKSAGAGVPRRSRTRSDFPPRA
;
A
#
# COMPACT_ATOMS: atom_id res chain seq x y z
N MET A 1 -38.41 -7.65 -3.30
CA MET A 1 -38.03 -7.57 -4.73
C MET A 1 -36.53 -7.26 -4.78
N PRO A 2 -35.65 -8.26 -4.93
CA PRO A 2 -34.23 -8.00 -5.12
C PRO A 2 -34.02 -7.49 -6.54
N THR A 3 -33.44 -6.30 -6.66
CA THR A 3 -33.00 -5.73 -7.93
C THR A 3 -31.89 -6.60 -8.51
N ASP A 4 -32.20 -7.14 -9.68
CA ASP A 4 -31.36 -7.98 -10.49
C ASP A 4 -30.11 -7.23 -10.96
N CYS A 5 -28.96 -7.60 -10.40
CA CYS A 5 -27.64 -7.15 -10.87
C CYS A 5 -27.04 -8.18 -11.84
N THR A 6 -27.83 -8.81 -12.71
CA THR A 6 -27.29 -9.52 -13.87
C THR A 6 -26.91 -8.50 -14.95
N GLY A 7 -25.72 -7.91 -14.81
CA GLY A 7 -25.07 -7.31 -15.95
C GLY A 7 -24.92 -8.38 -17.03
N LYS A 8 -25.52 -8.16 -18.21
CA LYS A 8 -25.31 -8.97 -19.41
C LYS A 8 -23.82 -9.32 -19.52
N ALA A 9 -23.51 -10.61 -19.64
CA ALA A 9 -22.16 -11.06 -19.94
C ALA A 9 -21.64 -10.25 -21.15
N PRO A 10 -20.51 -9.54 -21.03
CA PRO A 10 -19.98 -8.80 -22.15
C PRO A 10 -19.72 -9.79 -23.29
N HIS A 11 -20.02 -9.38 -24.52
CA HIS A 11 -19.68 -10.10 -25.75
C HIS A 11 -18.31 -10.77 -25.57
N THR A 12 -18.22 -12.09 -25.79
CA THR A 12 -17.00 -12.86 -25.55
C THR A 12 -15.84 -12.20 -26.29
N ILE A 13 -15.01 -11.46 -25.57
CA ILE A 13 -13.85 -10.79 -26.14
C ILE A 13 -12.84 -11.90 -26.39
N LYS A 14 -12.81 -12.44 -27.62
CA LYS A 14 -11.81 -13.41 -28.10
C LYS A 14 -10.38 -12.85 -28.14
N ALA A 15 -10.16 -11.65 -27.61
CA ALA A 15 -8.90 -10.94 -27.69
C ALA A 15 -8.06 -11.28 -26.45
N MET A 16 -6.97 -12.01 -26.64
CA MET A 16 -6.08 -12.43 -25.55
C MET A 16 -5.43 -11.21 -24.87
N VAL A 17 -5.58 -11.13 -23.55
CA VAL A 17 -4.92 -10.16 -22.67
C VAL A 17 -3.68 -10.78 -22.02
N LEU A 18 -2.53 -10.18 -22.23
CA LEU A 18 -1.28 -10.59 -21.57
C LEU A 18 -1.03 -9.74 -20.32
N LEU A 19 -1.15 -10.36 -19.15
CA LEU A 19 -0.84 -9.77 -17.85
C LEU A 19 0.65 -9.93 -17.53
N ILE A 20 1.33 -8.84 -17.15
CA ILE A 20 2.70 -8.85 -16.64
C ILE A 20 2.68 -8.65 -15.12
N GLY A 21 3.08 -9.70 -14.40
CA GLY A 21 3.08 -9.73 -12.94
C GLY A 21 4.47 -9.60 -12.29
N ASN A 22 4.45 -9.57 -10.96
CA ASN A 22 5.62 -9.31 -10.12
C ASN A 22 6.50 -10.55 -9.94
N TYR A 23 7.80 -10.29 -9.73
CA TYR A 23 8.77 -11.32 -9.42
C TYR A 23 8.49 -11.97 -8.06
N SER A 24 8.46 -13.30 -8.02
CA SER A 24 8.02 -14.03 -6.83
C SER A 24 8.95 -13.86 -5.61
N LEU A 25 10.26 -13.71 -5.85
CA LEU A 25 11.24 -13.60 -4.76
C LEU A 25 11.29 -12.21 -4.12
N ASP A 26 10.65 -11.20 -4.71
CA ASP A 26 10.50 -9.88 -4.07
C ASP A 26 9.50 -9.89 -2.89
N GLN A 27 8.81 -11.02 -2.67
CA GLN A 27 7.86 -11.24 -1.57
C GLN A 27 6.76 -10.18 -1.44
N GLN A 28 6.40 -9.51 -2.55
CA GLN A 28 5.30 -8.56 -2.60
C GLN A 28 3.95 -9.29 -2.62
N GLN A 29 3.52 -9.79 -1.45
CA GLN A 29 2.35 -10.67 -1.31
C GLN A 29 1.05 -10.01 -1.82
N SER A 30 0.84 -8.72 -1.59
CA SER A 30 -0.33 -8.00 -2.08
C SER A 30 -0.37 -7.98 -3.61
N MET A 31 0.77 -7.71 -4.25
CA MET A 31 0.87 -7.65 -5.71
C MET A 31 0.72 -9.04 -6.34
N GLN A 32 1.25 -10.08 -5.71
CA GLN A 32 1.02 -11.46 -6.16
C GLN A 32 -0.46 -11.85 -6.12
N ARG A 33 -1.19 -11.45 -5.06
CA ARG A 33 -2.65 -11.65 -4.98
C ARG A 33 -3.40 -10.81 -6.01
N PHE A 34 -2.97 -9.57 -6.24
CA PHE A 34 -3.54 -8.72 -7.29
C PHE A 34 -3.39 -9.35 -8.68
N ASN A 35 -2.22 -9.89 -9.00
CA ASN A 35 -1.98 -10.59 -10.27
C ASN A 35 -2.92 -11.78 -10.47
N ALA A 36 -3.14 -12.56 -9.41
CA ALA A 36 -4.10 -13.67 -9.44
C ALA A 36 -5.55 -13.16 -9.59
N MET A 37 -5.93 -12.13 -8.83
CA MET A 37 -7.26 -11.50 -8.90
C MET A 37 -7.56 -11.00 -10.30
N MET A 38 -6.62 -10.32 -10.96
CA MET A 38 -6.78 -9.86 -12.34
C MET A 38 -6.94 -11.03 -13.32
N LEU A 39 -6.10 -12.07 -13.21
CA LEU A 39 -6.18 -13.23 -14.08
C LEU A 39 -7.53 -13.97 -13.94
N HIS A 40 -7.97 -14.20 -12.71
CA HIS A 40 -9.24 -14.89 -12.44
C HIS A 40 -10.42 -14.03 -12.87
N GLY A 41 -10.47 -12.76 -12.48
CA GLY A 41 -11.57 -11.87 -12.83
C GLY A 41 -11.75 -11.68 -14.34
N LEU A 42 -10.65 -11.57 -15.11
CA LEU A 42 -10.75 -11.51 -16.57
C LEU A 42 -11.34 -12.80 -17.16
N ARG A 43 -10.88 -13.96 -16.70
CA ARG A 43 -11.37 -15.27 -17.17
C ARG A 43 -12.82 -15.51 -16.79
N GLU A 44 -13.24 -15.12 -15.59
CA GLU A 44 -14.63 -15.19 -15.14
C GLU A 44 -15.55 -14.30 -16.00
N CYS A 45 -15.04 -13.16 -16.48
CA CYS A 45 -15.73 -12.31 -17.46
C CYS A 45 -15.69 -12.86 -18.90
N GLY A 46 -15.16 -14.06 -19.14
CA GLY A 46 -15.05 -14.67 -20.47
C GLY A 46 -13.96 -14.06 -21.36
N VAL A 47 -13.00 -13.33 -20.78
CA VAL A 47 -11.84 -12.78 -21.49
C VAL A 47 -10.67 -13.75 -21.41
N GLU A 48 -10.08 -14.09 -22.56
CA GLU A 48 -8.86 -14.90 -22.59
C GLU A 48 -7.71 -14.11 -21.98
N ALA A 49 -7.08 -14.65 -20.93
CA ALA A 49 -6.00 -13.98 -20.23
C ALA A 49 -4.87 -14.94 -19.84
N GLU A 50 -3.62 -14.48 -19.98
CA GLU A 50 -2.41 -15.17 -19.56
C GLU A 50 -1.58 -14.28 -18.63
N LEU A 51 -1.07 -14.84 -17.52
CA LEU A 51 -0.15 -14.16 -16.61
C LEU A 51 1.30 -14.62 -16.83
N VAL A 52 2.16 -13.68 -17.24
CA VAL A 52 3.61 -13.88 -17.33
C VAL A 52 4.32 -13.10 -16.22
N ARG A 53 5.39 -13.66 -15.66
CA ARG A 53 6.18 -13.05 -14.58
C ARG A 53 7.66 -13.39 -14.72
N PRO A 54 8.58 -12.59 -14.15
CA PRO A 54 10.00 -12.92 -14.15
C PRO A 54 10.25 -14.29 -13.50
N PRO A 55 11.03 -15.17 -14.15
CA PRO A 55 11.27 -16.52 -13.65
C PRO A 55 12.22 -16.47 -12.46
N ALA A 56 11.90 -17.15 -11.36
CA ALA A 56 12.80 -17.27 -10.21
C ALA A 56 13.74 -18.46 -10.40
N VAL A 57 14.76 -18.31 -11.24
CA VAL A 57 15.72 -19.38 -11.55
C VAL A 57 17.04 -19.09 -10.86
N LEU A 58 17.74 -18.03 -11.27
CA LEU A 58 19.06 -17.71 -10.73
C LEU A 58 18.97 -17.09 -9.34
N GLY A 59 17.94 -16.27 -9.08
CA GLY A 59 17.74 -15.65 -7.76
C GLY A 59 17.45 -16.66 -6.63
N ARG A 60 17.17 -17.93 -6.96
CA ARG A 60 17.03 -19.01 -5.97
C ARG A 60 18.38 -19.58 -5.53
N ILE A 61 19.45 -19.34 -6.27
CA ILE A 61 20.79 -19.83 -5.94
C ILE A 61 21.35 -18.98 -4.80
N ARG A 62 21.23 -19.49 -3.58
CA ARG A 62 21.72 -18.82 -2.36
C ARG A 62 23.14 -19.25 -1.95
N ALA A 63 23.75 -20.16 -2.70
CA ALA A 63 25.08 -20.72 -2.42
C ALA A 63 26.18 -19.66 -2.30
N PHE A 64 26.03 -18.52 -2.97
CA PHE A 64 27.02 -17.44 -3.01
C PHE A 64 26.66 -16.24 -2.11
N GLY A 65 25.73 -16.41 -1.17
CA GLY A 65 25.30 -15.38 -0.23
C GLY A 65 24.19 -14.44 -0.74
N ALA A 66 23.66 -13.61 0.17
CA ALA A 66 22.47 -12.80 -0.07
C ALA A 66 22.67 -11.69 -1.13
N THR A 67 23.87 -11.11 -1.19
CA THR A 67 24.22 -10.07 -2.17
C THR A 67 24.29 -10.64 -3.58
N ALA A 68 24.93 -11.79 -3.77
CA ALA A 68 24.98 -12.48 -5.06
C ALA A 68 23.59 -12.92 -5.52
N ALA A 69 22.79 -13.51 -4.63
CA ALA A 69 21.41 -13.90 -4.94
C ALA A 69 20.54 -12.70 -5.40
N LYS A 70 20.77 -11.52 -4.83
CA LYS A 70 20.10 -10.27 -5.27
C LYS A 70 20.49 -9.89 -6.69
N TRP A 71 21.79 -9.95 -7.04
CA TRP A 71 22.26 -9.68 -8.40
C TRP A 71 21.76 -10.71 -9.41
N LEU A 72 21.76 -12.00 -9.05
CA LEU A 72 21.15 -13.06 -9.85
C LEU A 72 19.65 -12.83 -10.09
N GLY A 73 18.94 -12.31 -9.08
CA GLY A 73 17.55 -11.88 -9.25
C GLY A 73 17.36 -10.72 -10.23
N TYR A 74 18.37 -9.86 -10.42
CA TYR A 74 18.32 -8.84 -11.48
C TYR A 74 18.50 -9.44 -12.88
N ILE A 75 19.30 -10.50 -13.02
CA ILE A 75 19.44 -11.25 -14.27
C ILE A 75 18.11 -11.92 -14.64
N ASP A 76 17.44 -12.53 -13.66
CA ASP A 76 16.10 -13.10 -13.82
C ASP A 76 15.10 -12.06 -14.37
N LYS A 77 15.12 -10.83 -13.83
CA LYS A 77 14.19 -9.74 -14.19
C LYS A 77 14.51 -9.05 -15.52
N PHE A 78 15.77 -8.73 -15.76
CA PHE A 78 16.13 -7.83 -16.86
C PHE A 78 16.66 -8.55 -18.09
N ILE A 79 17.08 -9.82 -17.97
CA ILE A 79 17.61 -10.61 -19.08
C ILE A 79 16.65 -11.76 -19.39
N LEU A 80 16.47 -12.71 -18.47
CA LEU A 80 15.69 -13.92 -18.73
C LEU A 80 14.21 -13.59 -18.97
N PHE A 81 13.63 -12.74 -18.14
CA PHE A 81 12.25 -12.34 -18.33
C PHE A 81 12.05 -11.52 -19.60
N GLN A 82 13.02 -10.70 -19.99
CA GLN A 82 12.94 -9.89 -21.19
C GLN A 82 12.84 -10.77 -22.45
N TRP A 83 13.63 -11.84 -22.51
CA TRP A 83 13.53 -12.85 -23.59
C TRP A 83 12.20 -13.61 -23.55
N ARG A 84 11.76 -14.05 -22.37
CA ARG A 84 10.46 -14.73 -22.20
C ARG A 84 9.29 -13.83 -22.61
N LEU A 85 9.34 -12.55 -22.23
CA LEU A 85 8.34 -11.54 -22.57
C LEU A 85 8.29 -11.33 -24.08
N TRP A 86 9.44 -11.23 -24.76
CA TRP A 86 9.49 -11.12 -26.22
C TRP A 86 8.79 -12.30 -26.92
N ARG A 87 9.02 -13.53 -26.45
CA ARG A 87 8.33 -14.71 -26.99
C ARG A 87 6.81 -14.64 -26.79
N LYS A 88 6.34 -14.11 -25.66
CA LYS A 88 4.92 -13.95 -25.39
C LYS A 88 4.29 -12.82 -26.21
N LEU A 89 5.01 -11.74 -26.42
CA LEU A 89 4.58 -10.65 -27.29
C LEU A 89 4.56 -11.06 -28.77
N ALA A 90 5.37 -12.03 -29.19
CA ALA A 90 5.34 -12.58 -30.55
C ALA A 90 4.00 -13.26 -30.89
N ALA A 91 3.26 -13.74 -29.88
CA ALA A 91 1.89 -14.26 -30.05
C ALA A 91 0.85 -13.16 -30.31
N ARG A 92 1.27 -11.90 -30.39
CA ARG A 92 0.45 -10.70 -30.68
C ARG A 92 -0.80 -10.58 -29.79
N PRO A 93 -0.62 -10.36 -28.46
CA PRO A 93 -1.73 -9.99 -27.59
C PRO A 93 -2.53 -8.82 -28.15
N ALA A 94 -3.85 -8.87 -27.93
CA ALA A 94 -4.70 -7.73 -28.22
C ALA A 94 -4.45 -6.57 -27.26
N LEU A 95 -4.06 -6.89 -26.02
CA LEU A 95 -3.74 -5.91 -24.98
C LEU A 95 -2.68 -6.47 -24.03
N VAL A 96 -1.77 -5.62 -23.61
CA VAL A 96 -0.78 -5.91 -22.56
C VAL A 96 -1.13 -5.10 -21.33
N HIS A 97 -1.25 -5.76 -20.18
CA HIS A 97 -1.52 -5.10 -18.90
C HIS A 97 -0.39 -5.38 -17.91
N ILE A 98 0.37 -4.35 -17.57
CA ILE A 98 1.35 -4.43 -16.47
C ILE A 98 0.60 -4.18 -15.16
N CYS A 99 0.48 -5.23 -14.34
CA CYS A 99 -0.36 -5.21 -13.14
C CYS A 99 0.20 -4.38 -11.97
N ASP A 100 1.44 -3.91 -12.09
CA ASP A 100 2.07 -3.06 -11.08
C ASP A 100 3.09 -2.10 -11.72
N HIS A 101 2.95 -0.80 -11.41
CA HIS A 101 3.84 0.27 -11.86
C HIS A 101 5.33 -0.01 -11.65
N SER A 102 5.72 -0.79 -10.64
CA SER A 102 7.13 -1.16 -10.44
C SER A 102 7.73 -1.96 -11.63
N ASN A 103 6.87 -2.63 -12.41
CA ASN A 103 7.22 -3.38 -13.62
C ASN A 103 7.07 -2.55 -14.90
N ALA A 104 6.80 -1.23 -14.79
CA ALA A 104 6.70 -0.34 -15.96
C ALA A 104 8.01 -0.27 -16.77
N THR A 105 9.13 -0.72 -16.21
CA THR A 105 10.40 -0.91 -16.93
C THR A 105 10.24 -1.79 -18.18
N TYR A 106 9.30 -2.74 -18.18
CA TYR A 106 9.03 -3.61 -19.33
C TYR A 106 8.18 -2.95 -20.42
N ALA A 107 7.61 -1.76 -20.19
CA ALA A 107 6.74 -1.05 -21.12
C ALA A 107 7.39 -0.82 -22.49
N ARG A 108 8.72 -0.63 -22.54
CA ARG A 108 9.46 -0.48 -23.81
C ARG A 108 9.22 -1.67 -24.75
N SER A 109 9.15 -2.87 -24.21
CA SER A 109 8.94 -4.11 -24.98
C SER A 109 7.52 -4.20 -25.52
N ALA A 110 6.55 -3.70 -24.75
CA ALA A 110 5.13 -3.76 -25.06
C ALA A 110 4.60 -2.57 -25.88
N ARG A 111 5.46 -1.61 -26.26
CA ARG A 111 5.07 -0.34 -26.92
C ARG A 111 4.26 -0.50 -28.23
N LYS A 112 4.29 -1.66 -28.88
CA LYS A 112 3.56 -1.93 -30.12
C LYS A 112 2.13 -2.43 -29.90
N PHE A 113 1.72 -2.59 -28.64
CA PHE A 113 0.41 -3.11 -28.25
C PHE A 113 -0.31 -2.09 -27.40
N PRO A 114 -1.66 -2.09 -27.39
CA PRO A 114 -2.42 -1.38 -26.38
C PRO A 114 -1.92 -1.75 -24.98
N LEU A 115 -1.41 -0.76 -24.25
CA LEU A 115 -0.67 -0.92 -23.01
C LEU A 115 -1.39 -0.24 -21.85
N VAL A 116 -1.84 -1.05 -20.91
CA VAL A 116 -2.40 -0.60 -19.63
C VAL A 116 -1.39 -0.86 -18.52
N ILE A 117 -1.23 0.08 -17.59
CA ILE A 117 -0.42 -0.12 -16.38
C ILE A 117 -1.25 0.20 -15.14
N THR A 118 -1.33 -0.73 -14.19
CA THR A 118 -1.92 -0.44 -12.87
C THR A 118 -0.89 0.22 -11.96
N CYS A 119 -1.24 1.37 -11.40
CA CYS A 119 -0.42 2.16 -10.51
C CYS A 119 -1.05 2.20 -9.11
N HIS A 120 -0.41 1.50 -8.19
CA HIS A 120 -0.88 1.33 -6.80
C HIS A 120 -0.55 2.57 -5.97
N ASP A 121 0.71 3.03 -6.05
CA ASP A 121 1.18 4.27 -5.46
C ASP A 121 2.41 4.78 -6.22
N LEU A 122 2.86 6.00 -5.91
CA LEU A 122 4.07 6.57 -6.49
C LEU A 122 5.05 7.05 -5.40
N LEU A 123 4.92 6.52 -4.18
CA LEU A 123 5.73 6.98 -3.05
C LEU A 123 7.22 6.73 -3.29
N ALA A 124 7.57 5.54 -3.80
CA ALA A 124 8.95 5.21 -4.14
C ALA A 124 9.47 6.08 -5.29
N VAL A 125 8.65 6.37 -6.30
CA VAL A 125 9.02 7.24 -7.43
C VAL A 125 9.32 8.65 -6.91
N ARG A 126 8.44 9.20 -6.08
CA ARG A 126 8.59 10.51 -5.44
C ARG A 126 9.86 10.60 -4.59
N GLY A 127 10.10 9.61 -3.72
CA GLY A 127 11.36 9.51 -2.97
C GLY A 127 12.60 9.37 -3.86
N GLY A 128 12.48 8.66 -5.00
CA GLY A 128 13.52 8.55 -6.02
C GLY A 128 13.85 9.86 -6.74
N LEU A 129 12.88 10.77 -6.82
CA LEU A 129 13.04 12.12 -7.35
C LEU A 129 13.54 13.13 -6.31
N GLY A 130 13.73 12.70 -5.06
CA GLY A 130 14.21 13.54 -3.97
C GLY A 130 13.09 14.24 -3.18
N GLU A 131 11.83 13.89 -3.39
CA GLU A 131 10.75 14.37 -2.53
C GLU A 131 10.84 13.74 -1.13
N ASP A 132 10.49 14.51 -0.11
CA ASP A 132 10.42 14.01 1.26
C ASP A 132 9.26 13.00 1.39
N THR A 133 9.64 11.73 1.46
CA THR A 133 8.72 10.60 1.57
C THR A 133 9.30 9.57 2.52
N ASP A 134 8.44 8.75 3.13
CA ASP A 134 8.85 7.62 3.97
C ASP A 134 9.54 6.46 3.19
N CYS A 135 10.03 6.72 1.98
CA CYS A 135 10.63 5.77 1.04
C CYS A 135 11.97 6.30 0.51
N PRO A 136 13.05 6.29 1.32
CA PRO A 136 14.35 6.74 0.86
C PRO A 136 14.88 5.82 -0.26
N ALA A 137 15.38 6.42 -1.34
CA ALA A 137 15.94 5.69 -2.47
C ALA A 137 17.47 5.76 -2.48
N SER A 138 18.13 4.59 -2.55
CA SER A 138 19.56 4.48 -2.86
C SER A 138 19.86 5.02 -4.25
N PHE A 139 21.13 5.24 -4.58
CA PHE A 139 21.53 5.69 -5.93
C PHE A 139 20.95 4.81 -7.05
N THR A 140 21.11 3.49 -6.95
CA THR A 140 20.52 2.51 -7.88
C THR A 140 18.99 2.50 -7.83
N GLY A 141 18.41 2.72 -6.65
CA GLY A 141 16.97 2.93 -6.49
C GLY A 141 16.47 4.12 -7.29
N ARG A 142 17.13 5.28 -7.22
CA ARG A 142 16.77 6.48 -8.00
C ARG A 142 16.82 6.21 -9.49
N MET A 143 17.83 5.49 -9.97
CA MET A 143 17.92 5.07 -11.37
C MET A 143 16.72 4.20 -11.79
N LEU A 144 16.37 3.19 -10.97
CA LEU A 144 15.21 2.34 -11.21
C LEU A 144 13.91 3.15 -11.22
N GLN A 145 13.72 4.08 -10.28
CA GLN A 145 12.53 4.93 -10.24
C GLN A 145 12.40 5.84 -11.47
N ARG A 146 13.52 6.34 -12.01
CA ARG A 146 13.51 7.07 -13.30
C ARG A 146 13.11 6.15 -14.46
N TRP A 147 13.54 4.90 -14.47
CA TRP A 147 13.13 3.94 -15.49
C TRP A 147 11.65 3.58 -15.39
N ILE A 148 11.13 3.40 -14.17
CA ILE A 148 9.69 3.21 -13.90
C ILE A 148 8.91 4.41 -14.43
N LEU A 149 9.32 5.63 -14.10
CA LEU A 149 8.63 6.85 -14.55
C LEU A 149 8.62 6.98 -16.09
N ARG A 150 9.75 6.69 -16.75
CA ARG A 150 9.83 6.61 -18.22
C ARG A 150 8.98 5.49 -18.81
N GLY A 151 8.81 4.39 -18.07
CA GLY A 151 7.95 3.27 -18.42
C GLY A 151 6.48 3.66 -18.40
N LEU A 152 6.05 4.33 -17.32
CA LEU A 152 4.69 4.82 -17.14
C LEU A 152 4.26 5.78 -18.27
N ARG A 153 5.16 6.65 -18.74
CA ARG A 153 4.88 7.55 -19.88
C ARG A 153 4.61 6.83 -21.21
N ARG A 154 4.93 5.54 -21.32
CA ARG A 154 4.68 4.75 -22.54
C ARG A 154 3.35 4.02 -22.54
N ALA A 155 2.60 4.08 -21.45
CA ALA A 155 1.29 3.47 -21.38
C ALA A 155 0.28 4.27 -22.21
N ASP A 156 -0.74 3.61 -22.74
CA ASP A 156 -1.91 4.30 -23.26
C ASP A 156 -2.84 4.70 -22.11
N ILE A 157 -2.96 3.81 -21.12
CA ILE A 157 -3.79 4.03 -19.92
C ILE A 157 -3.02 3.67 -18.65
N ILE A 158 -3.10 4.53 -17.65
CA ILE A 158 -2.70 4.22 -16.28
C ILE A 158 -3.94 4.09 -15.41
N ALA A 159 -4.19 2.90 -14.89
CA ALA A 159 -5.23 2.63 -13.92
C ALA A 159 -4.69 2.91 -12.51
N CYS A 160 -5.19 3.95 -11.85
CA CYS A 160 -4.79 4.34 -10.50
C CYS A 160 -5.81 3.86 -9.46
N ASP A 161 -5.31 3.25 -8.38
CA ASP A 161 -6.17 2.63 -7.36
C ASP A 161 -6.82 3.63 -6.39
N SER A 162 -6.38 4.88 -6.42
CA SER A 162 -6.90 5.95 -5.58
C SER A 162 -6.76 7.31 -6.22
N ARG A 163 -7.63 8.24 -5.82
CA ARG A 163 -7.62 9.64 -6.32
C ARG A 163 -6.27 10.31 -6.07
N ALA A 164 -5.63 10.06 -4.93
CA ALA A 164 -4.36 10.68 -4.63
C ALA A 164 -3.19 10.00 -5.39
N THR A 165 -3.29 8.72 -5.77
CA THR A 165 -2.33 8.13 -6.72
C THR A 165 -2.53 8.69 -8.13
N ALA A 166 -3.78 8.93 -8.56
CA ALA A 166 -4.08 9.59 -9.83
C ALA A 166 -3.51 11.02 -9.88
N GLN A 167 -3.68 11.81 -8.82
CA GLN A 167 -3.09 13.15 -8.71
C GLN A 167 -1.55 13.13 -8.74
N ASP A 168 -0.93 12.18 -8.03
CA ASP A 168 0.52 11.98 -8.09
C ASP A 168 0.96 11.62 -9.52
N ALA A 169 0.22 10.77 -10.22
CA ALA A 169 0.51 10.37 -11.60
C ALA A 169 0.36 11.54 -12.58
N GLU A 170 -0.74 12.30 -12.50
CA GLU A 170 -0.98 13.51 -13.30
C GLU A 170 0.19 14.49 -13.16
N ARG A 171 0.59 14.79 -11.91
CA ARG A 171 1.68 15.71 -11.61
C ARG A 171 3.04 15.24 -12.15
N LEU A 172 3.38 13.95 -11.96
CA LEU A 172 4.70 13.42 -12.31
C LEU A 172 4.86 13.10 -13.81
N LEU A 173 3.76 12.82 -14.50
CA LEU A 173 3.75 12.48 -15.92
C LEU A 173 3.49 13.70 -16.81
N ALA A 174 3.15 14.86 -16.25
CA ALA A 174 2.87 16.08 -17.00
C ALA A 174 4.02 16.61 -17.87
N ARG A 175 5.28 16.22 -17.60
CA ARG A 175 6.45 16.96 -18.11
C ARG A 175 6.94 16.61 -19.52
N GLU A 176 6.39 15.61 -20.22
CA GLU A 176 6.94 15.19 -21.53
C GLU A 176 5.86 14.55 -22.43
N GLY A 177 5.73 15.03 -23.68
CA GLY A 177 5.07 14.33 -24.81
C GLY A 177 3.58 13.99 -24.68
N ASP A 178 3.14 13.01 -25.47
CA ASP A 178 1.82 12.37 -25.37
C ASP A 178 1.68 11.70 -24.01
N ARG A 179 0.62 12.09 -23.29
CA ARG A 179 0.40 11.66 -21.90
C ARG A 179 -0.50 10.42 -21.89
N PRO A 180 -0.20 9.41 -21.04
CA PRO A 180 -1.13 8.33 -20.79
C PRO A 180 -2.45 8.88 -20.24
N ARG A 181 -3.57 8.31 -20.67
CA ARG A 181 -4.86 8.59 -20.04
C ARG A 181 -4.87 8.01 -18.63
N ILE A 182 -5.17 8.83 -17.63
CA ILE A 182 -5.28 8.37 -16.24
C ILE A 182 -6.73 7.99 -15.96
N SER A 183 -6.93 6.78 -15.43
CA SER A 183 -8.24 6.24 -15.06
C SER A 183 -8.24 5.86 -13.59
N LEU A 184 -9.23 6.33 -12.84
CA LEU A 184 -9.41 5.96 -11.44
C LEU A 184 -10.19 4.65 -11.35
N VAL A 185 -9.54 3.59 -10.89
CA VAL A 185 -10.15 2.26 -10.72
C VAL A 185 -9.82 1.76 -9.33
N HIS A 186 -10.78 1.81 -8.41
CA HIS A 186 -10.53 1.33 -7.04
C HIS A 186 -10.25 -0.17 -7.01
N VAL A 187 -9.24 -0.55 -6.22
CA VAL A 187 -8.82 -1.96 -6.15
C VAL A 187 -9.93 -2.81 -5.52
N GLY A 188 -10.22 -3.94 -6.17
CA GLY A 188 -11.17 -4.92 -5.66
C GLY A 188 -10.63 -5.71 -4.47
N LEU A 189 -11.51 -6.48 -3.84
CA LEU A 189 -11.13 -7.44 -2.80
C LEU A 189 -10.59 -8.72 -3.47
N ASN A 190 -9.45 -9.20 -2.99
CA ASN A 190 -8.75 -10.37 -3.55
C ASN A 190 -9.15 -11.70 -2.88
N PHE A 191 -10.22 -11.70 -2.10
CA PHE A 191 -10.71 -12.88 -1.39
C PHE A 191 -12.23 -12.77 -1.25
N PRO A 192 -12.98 -13.89 -1.31
CA PRO A 192 -14.43 -13.90 -1.07
C PRO A 192 -14.71 -13.73 0.43
N TYR A 193 -14.59 -12.50 0.91
CA TYR A 193 -14.87 -12.18 2.31
C TYR A 193 -16.34 -12.45 2.61
N ARG A 194 -16.57 -13.34 3.59
CA ARG A 194 -17.89 -13.66 4.14
C ARG A 194 -17.89 -13.53 5.64
N HIS A 195 -19.04 -13.30 6.25
CA HIS A 195 -19.18 -13.40 7.70
C HIS A 195 -18.90 -14.85 8.14
N LEU A 196 -18.20 -15.02 9.27
CA LEU A 196 -17.95 -16.34 9.85
C LEU A 196 -18.76 -16.46 11.14
N PRO A 197 -19.34 -17.64 11.43
CA PRO A 197 -19.94 -17.92 12.73
C PRO A 197 -18.95 -17.71 13.89
N ASN A 198 -19.44 -17.27 15.05
CA ASN A 198 -18.60 -16.91 16.19
C ASN A 198 -17.79 -18.10 16.74
N ASP A 199 -18.39 -19.29 16.78
CA ASP A 199 -17.73 -20.55 17.15
C ASP A 199 -16.51 -20.86 16.26
N VAL A 200 -16.64 -20.65 14.95
CA VAL A 200 -15.54 -20.81 13.99
C VAL A 200 -14.47 -19.75 14.20
N VAL A 201 -14.86 -18.51 14.51
CA VAL A 201 -13.91 -17.43 14.81
C VAL A 201 -13.14 -17.74 16.10
N ASP A 202 -13.83 -18.12 17.17
CA ASP A 202 -13.24 -18.41 18.47
C ASP A 202 -12.32 -19.63 18.39
N ALA A 203 -12.73 -20.71 17.72
CA ALA A 203 -11.88 -21.86 17.46
C ALA A 203 -10.60 -21.46 16.70
N ARG A 204 -10.71 -20.57 15.70
CA ARG A 204 -9.54 -20.09 14.95
C ARG A 204 -8.64 -19.18 15.79
N LEU A 205 -9.20 -18.33 16.66
CA LEU A 205 -8.42 -17.44 17.51
C LEU A 205 -7.67 -18.21 18.61
N ARG A 206 -8.27 -19.27 19.17
CA ARG A 206 -7.63 -20.18 20.14
C ARG A 206 -6.34 -20.81 19.62
N THR A 207 -6.24 -21.04 18.31
CA THR A 207 -5.01 -21.57 17.68
C THR A 207 -3.85 -20.58 17.60
N ILE A 208 -4.05 -19.33 17.99
CA ILE A 208 -3.02 -18.30 17.93
C ILE A 208 -2.27 -18.28 19.26
N ALA A 209 -1.07 -18.87 19.27
CA ALA A 209 -0.16 -18.75 20.39
C ALA A 209 0.08 -17.26 20.75
N ASP A 210 0.22 -17.00 22.05
CA ASP A 210 0.45 -15.69 22.66
C ASP A 210 -0.69 -14.66 22.53
N LEU A 211 -1.76 -14.97 21.80
CA LEU A 211 -2.97 -14.15 21.80
C LEU A 211 -3.87 -14.59 22.95
N LYS A 212 -4.09 -13.67 23.88
CA LYS A 212 -5.15 -13.81 24.87
C LYS A 212 -6.50 -13.53 24.21
N TYR A 213 -7.08 -14.52 23.55
CA TYR A 213 -8.25 -14.31 22.69
C TYR A 213 -9.52 -13.97 23.48
N GLU A 214 -9.55 -14.25 24.77
CA GLU A 214 -10.58 -13.79 25.70
C GLU A 214 -10.50 -12.27 25.95
N GLU A 215 -9.29 -11.69 25.87
CA GLU A 215 -9.07 -10.25 26.01
C GLU A 215 -9.37 -9.51 24.70
N ARG A 216 -9.77 -8.23 24.83
CA ARG A 216 -9.96 -7.35 23.66
C ARG A 216 -8.62 -7.05 23.02
N PHE A 217 -8.61 -6.78 21.72
CA PHE A 217 -7.38 -6.37 21.04
C PHE A 217 -7.59 -5.30 19.96
N VAL A 218 -6.55 -4.51 19.75
CA VAL A 218 -6.38 -3.58 18.63
C VAL A 218 -5.42 -4.22 17.63
N LEU A 219 -5.86 -4.37 16.39
CA LEU A 219 -5.08 -5.02 15.34
C LEU A 219 -4.43 -3.99 14.41
N HIS A 220 -3.13 -4.14 14.21
CA HIS A 220 -2.39 -3.48 13.14
C HIS A 220 -1.82 -4.49 12.15
N VAL A 221 -1.98 -4.21 10.86
CA VAL A 221 -1.48 -5.06 9.75
C VAL A 221 -0.52 -4.25 8.89
N GLY A 222 0.75 -4.61 8.86
CA GLY A 222 1.76 -3.89 8.09
C GLY A 222 3.18 -4.41 8.31
N SER A 223 4.14 -3.98 7.49
CA SER A 223 5.57 -4.25 7.69
C SER A 223 6.20 -3.21 8.63
N ASN A 224 7.50 -3.36 8.91
CA ASN A 224 8.30 -2.35 9.63
C ASN A 224 8.70 -1.12 8.79
N LEU A 225 8.19 -0.99 7.56
CA LEU A 225 8.47 0.17 6.72
C LEU A 225 7.97 1.45 7.40
N ARG A 226 8.76 2.53 7.33
CA ARG A 226 8.42 3.84 7.93
C ARG A 226 7.01 4.32 7.55
N ARG A 227 6.61 4.13 6.30
CA ARG A 227 5.27 4.48 5.78
C ARG A 227 4.09 3.77 6.47
N LYS A 228 4.36 2.69 7.22
CA LYS A 228 3.37 1.96 8.03
C LYS A 228 3.32 2.49 9.46
N ASN A 229 4.11 3.51 9.80
CA ASN A 229 4.04 4.33 11.00
C ASN A 229 3.71 3.58 12.30
N ARG A 230 4.37 2.42 12.50
CA ARG A 230 4.16 1.59 13.69
C ARG A 230 4.53 2.35 14.98
N GLU A 231 5.48 3.28 14.89
CA GLU A 231 5.88 4.14 16.00
C GLU A 231 4.73 5.02 16.51
N ALA A 232 4.02 5.71 15.61
CA ALA A 232 2.88 6.52 16.02
C ALA A 232 1.73 5.66 16.53
N VAL A 233 1.51 4.49 15.94
CA VAL A 233 0.50 3.54 16.41
C VAL A 233 0.80 3.10 17.85
N LEU A 234 2.06 2.81 18.19
CA LEU A 234 2.47 2.52 19.57
C LEU A 234 2.19 3.70 20.51
N ARG A 235 2.56 4.94 20.13
CA ARG A 235 2.28 6.14 20.95
C ARG A 235 0.79 6.36 21.18
N ILE A 236 -0.02 6.17 20.15
CA ILE A 236 -1.48 6.29 20.24
C ILE A 236 -2.03 5.22 21.17
N PHE A 237 -1.61 3.97 20.99
CA PHE A 237 -2.08 2.87 21.81
C PHE A 237 -1.71 3.09 23.28
N ALA A 238 -0.46 3.47 23.60
CA ALA A 238 -0.03 3.74 24.96
C ALA A 238 -0.88 4.81 25.66
N LYS A 239 -1.28 5.87 24.95
CA LYS A 239 -2.16 6.92 25.49
C LYS A 239 -3.61 6.49 25.73
N CYS A 240 -4.03 5.37 25.16
CA CYS A 240 -5.42 4.90 25.22
C CYS A 240 -5.55 3.49 25.78
N ALA A 241 -4.46 2.84 26.19
CA ALA A 241 -4.44 1.42 26.54
C ALA A 241 -5.40 1.13 27.71
N ASP A 242 -5.34 1.95 28.75
CA ASP A 242 -6.17 1.79 29.96
C ASP A 242 -7.66 1.98 29.64
N ALA A 243 -7.99 3.01 28.87
CA ALA A 243 -9.37 3.28 28.46
C ALA A 243 -9.94 2.24 27.49
N LEU A 244 -9.08 1.61 26.68
CA LEU A 244 -9.50 0.59 25.72
C LEU A 244 -9.68 -0.79 26.36
N ASP A 245 -9.00 -1.04 27.48
CA ASP A 245 -8.81 -2.36 28.10
C ASP A 245 -8.59 -3.43 27.02
N ALA A 246 -7.53 -3.22 26.24
CA ALA A 246 -7.22 -4.05 25.08
C ALA A 246 -5.71 -4.32 25.01
N GLN A 247 -5.33 -5.40 24.35
CA GLN A 247 -3.95 -5.68 23.93
C GLN A 247 -3.69 -5.13 22.52
N MET A 248 -2.43 -4.83 22.19
CA MET A 248 -2.03 -4.43 20.85
C MET A 248 -1.45 -5.62 20.09
N VAL A 249 -2.00 -5.91 18.91
CA VAL A 249 -1.58 -7.03 18.06
C VAL A 249 -1.03 -6.50 16.74
N PHE A 250 0.25 -6.71 16.51
CA PHE A 250 0.89 -6.45 15.22
C PHE A 250 0.94 -7.73 14.38
N THR A 251 0.49 -7.64 13.14
CA THR A 251 0.65 -8.67 12.12
C THR A 251 1.49 -8.14 10.97
N GLY A 252 2.41 -8.97 10.49
CA GLY A 252 3.36 -8.63 9.42
C GLY A 252 4.77 -8.98 9.85
N ASP A 253 5.70 -8.04 9.76
CA ASP A 253 7.05 -8.24 10.31
C ASP A 253 7.00 -8.21 11.85
N ALA A 254 7.89 -8.97 12.50
CA ALA A 254 8.16 -8.79 13.93
C ALA A 254 8.65 -7.35 14.17
N LEU A 255 8.35 -6.73 15.32
CA LEU A 255 8.87 -5.39 15.62
C LEU A 255 10.41 -5.41 15.55
N ASN A 256 11.02 -4.33 15.06
CA ASN A 256 12.47 -4.18 15.11
C ASN A 256 12.91 -3.72 16.52
N ASP A 257 14.22 -3.64 16.76
CA ASP A 257 14.75 -3.26 18.09
C ASP A 257 14.29 -1.88 18.55
N SER A 258 14.22 -0.91 17.64
CA SER A 258 13.73 0.43 17.94
C SER A 258 12.27 0.44 18.38
N LEU A 259 11.40 -0.28 17.68
CA LEU A 259 9.98 -0.41 18.04
C LEU A 259 9.79 -1.21 19.35
N ARG A 260 10.64 -2.21 19.60
CA ARG A 260 10.67 -2.94 20.89
C ARG A 260 11.09 -2.04 22.04
N ALA A 261 12.13 -1.23 21.86
CA ALA A 261 12.56 -0.25 22.86
C ALA A 261 11.44 0.74 23.16
N GLN A 262 10.85 1.33 22.12
CA GLN A 262 9.73 2.26 22.27
C GLN A 262 8.52 1.64 22.99
N ALA A 263 8.19 0.38 22.70
CA ALA A 263 7.10 -0.31 23.40
C ALA A 263 7.38 -0.51 24.90
N ARG A 264 8.65 -0.76 25.27
CA ARG A 264 9.10 -0.84 26.67
C ARG A 264 9.04 0.52 27.37
N ASP A 265 9.53 1.57 26.70
CA ASP A 265 9.54 2.94 27.25
C ASP A 265 8.12 3.48 27.48
N LEU A 266 7.19 3.10 26.60
CA LEU A 266 5.77 3.43 26.74
C LEU A 266 5.03 2.53 27.74
N HIS A 267 5.74 1.71 28.51
CA HIS A 267 5.20 0.73 29.47
C HIS A 267 4.07 -0.13 28.87
N THR A 268 4.12 -0.39 27.57
CA THR A 268 3.07 -1.11 26.87
C THR A 268 3.31 -2.60 27.00
N THR A 269 2.99 -3.15 28.18
CA THR A 269 3.19 -4.57 28.52
C THR A 269 2.30 -5.54 27.76
N ARG A 270 1.29 -5.03 27.02
CA ARG A 270 0.34 -5.81 26.21
C ARG A 270 0.61 -5.71 24.70
N CYS A 271 1.86 -5.62 24.27
CA CYS A 271 2.25 -5.53 22.85
C CYS A 271 2.73 -6.87 22.30
N PHE A 272 1.95 -7.47 21.41
CA PHE A 272 2.27 -8.74 20.77
C PHE A 272 2.56 -8.57 19.29
N THR A 273 3.56 -9.31 18.81
CA THR A 273 4.01 -9.22 17.43
C THR A 273 4.01 -10.60 16.84
N ARG A 274 3.21 -10.81 15.81
CA ARG A 274 3.19 -12.08 15.10
C ARG A 274 3.66 -11.90 13.68
N ARG A 275 4.56 -12.80 13.27
CA ARG A 275 4.94 -12.94 11.87
C ARG A 275 3.71 -13.38 11.08
N ALA A 276 3.29 -12.59 10.09
CA ALA A 276 2.12 -12.95 9.28
C ALA A 276 2.36 -14.29 8.58
N SER A 277 1.59 -15.32 8.95
CA SER A 277 1.36 -16.47 8.08
C SER A 277 0.28 -16.10 7.06
N LYS A 278 0.23 -16.82 5.93
CA LYS A 278 -0.71 -16.57 4.81
C LYS A 278 -2.19 -16.44 5.23
N ASP A 279 -2.52 -16.92 6.43
CA ASP A 279 -3.85 -17.14 6.94
C ASP A 279 -4.20 -16.36 8.24
N SER A 280 -3.23 -15.67 8.87
CA SER A 280 -3.42 -15.08 10.22
C SER A 280 -4.06 -13.69 10.23
N ALA A 281 -3.88 -12.87 9.18
CA ALA A 281 -4.47 -11.52 9.12
C ALA A 281 -6.00 -11.54 8.99
N GLY A 282 -6.57 -12.51 8.25
CA GLY A 282 -8.03 -12.66 8.11
C GLY A 282 -8.72 -13.19 9.39
N ARG A 283 -7.96 -13.85 10.27
CA ARG A 283 -8.46 -14.45 11.53
C ARG A 283 -8.70 -13.39 12.62
N LEU A 284 -7.84 -12.38 12.71
CA LEU A 284 -7.90 -11.34 13.74
C LEU A 284 -8.87 -10.19 13.43
N LEU A 285 -9.35 -10.08 12.19
CA LEU A 285 -10.12 -8.91 11.77
C LEU A 285 -11.54 -8.82 12.36
N ARG A 286 -12.04 -9.90 12.96
CA ARG A 286 -13.48 -10.12 13.17
C ARG A 286 -13.98 -9.83 14.59
N ARG A 287 -13.09 -9.74 15.58
CA ARG A 287 -13.42 -9.39 16.98
C ARG A 287 -12.91 -8.01 17.42
N ARG A 288 -12.40 -7.20 16.47
CA ARG A 288 -11.73 -5.92 16.77
C ARG A 288 -12.73 -4.81 17.09
N ARG A 289 -12.41 -3.99 18.10
CA ARG A 289 -13.14 -2.74 18.40
C ARG A 289 -12.68 -1.58 17.52
N ALA A 290 -11.43 -1.60 17.05
CA ALA A 290 -10.84 -0.54 16.22
C ALA A 290 -9.69 -1.06 15.32
N VAL A 291 -9.43 -0.34 14.23
CA VAL A 291 -8.27 -0.52 13.35
C VAL A 291 -7.47 0.77 13.41
N ALA A 292 -6.22 0.73 13.85
CA ALA A 292 -5.37 1.91 13.81
C ALA A 292 -4.89 2.15 12.36
N PRO A 293 -5.29 3.23 11.67
CA PRO A 293 -4.71 3.59 10.38
C PRO A 293 -3.29 4.12 10.58
N SER A 294 -2.37 3.82 9.66
CA SER A 294 -0.95 4.10 9.88
C SER A 294 -0.20 4.67 8.68
N CYS A 295 -0.87 5.08 7.61
CA CYS A 295 -0.18 5.82 6.54
C CYS A 295 -0.14 7.30 6.89
N ALA A 296 1.08 7.84 7.01
CA ALA A 296 1.34 9.26 7.25
C ALA A 296 0.92 10.16 6.07
N ALA A 297 0.69 9.57 4.89
CA ALA A 297 0.24 10.31 3.71
C ALA A 297 -1.29 10.15 3.51
N ARG A 298 -2.01 11.28 3.68
CA ARG A 298 -3.33 11.67 3.11
C ARG A 298 -4.48 11.84 4.12
N PRO A 299 -4.97 13.07 4.36
CA PRO A 299 -6.28 13.31 4.95
C PRO A 299 -7.35 13.22 3.85
N VAL A 300 -8.41 12.44 4.07
CA VAL A 300 -9.65 12.51 3.28
C VAL A 300 -10.82 12.65 4.25
N ARG A 301 -11.73 13.60 4.01
CA ARG A 301 -13.01 13.73 4.72
C ARG A 301 -14.04 12.86 3.99
N TRP A 302 -14.70 11.95 4.69
CA TRP A 302 -15.96 11.35 4.22
C TRP A 302 -17.08 11.64 5.23
N ARG A 303 -18.24 12.05 4.70
CA ARG A 303 -19.52 12.04 5.41
C ARG A 303 -20.01 10.59 5.53
N THR A 304 -20.72 10.35 6.61
CA THR A 304 -21.18 9.08 7.18
C THR A 304 -21.95 8.15 6.23
N SER A 305 -21.53 6.89 6.11
CA SER A 305 -22.40 5.71 6.20
C SER A 305 -21.56 4.43 6.38
N ARG A 306 -22.10 3.51 7.19
CA ARG A 306 -21.75 2.11 7.56
C ARG A 306 -20.32 1.58 7.30
N ALA A 307 -19.69 1.12 8.40
CA ALA A 307 -18.35 0.55 8.43
C ALA A 307 -18.26 -0.74 7.60
N GLN A 308 -17.36 -0.75 6.61
CA GLN A 308 -17.00 -1.93 5.84
C GLN A 308 -15.49 -2.17 5.88
N GLU A 309 -15.17 -3.45 5.77
CA GLU A 309 -13.91 -4.13 6.09
C GLU A 309 -12.78 -3.74 5.12
N PRO A 310 -11.51 -3.74 5.55
CA PRO A 310 -10.46 -3.04 4.84
C PRO A 310 -9.80 -3.97 3.83
N CYS A 311 -10.05 -3.66 2.57
CA CYS A 311 -8.95 -3.52 1.63
C CYS A 311 -7.88 -2.61 2.25
N CYS A 312 -6.59 -2.82 1.93
CA CYS A 312 -5.49 -2.06 2.49
C CYS A 312 -5.44 -0.62 1.94
N THR A 313 -6.43 0.20 2.30
CA THR A 313 -6.49 1.65 2.15
C THR A 313 -7.10 2.23 3.43
N SER A 314 -6.21 2.60 4.34
CA SER A 314 -6.31 3.73 5.27
C SER A 314 -7.69 4.37 5.50
N GLN A 315 -8.27 4.16 6.69
CA GLN A 315 -8.78 5.19 7.64
C GLN A 315 -9.85 4.59 8.58
N THR A 316 -9.59 4.51 9.89
CA THR A 316 -10.64 4.60 10.91
C THR A 316 -10.08 5.03 12.29
N MET A 317 -10.11 6.32 12.62
CA MET A 317 -9.95 6.76 14.03
C MET A 317 -10.77 7.99 14.42
N LYS A 318 -11.56 8.56 13.49
CA LYS A 318 -12.35 9.78 13.76
C LYS A 318 -13.67 9.54 14.53
N LYS A 319 -14.17 8.30 14.61
CA LYS A 319 -15.46 8.01 15.26
C LYS A 319 -15.39 7.71 16.76
N ILE A 320 -14.23 7.32 17.28
CA ILE A 320 -14.06 6.93 18.70
C ILE A 320 -13.70 8.13 19.58
N LEU A 321 -13.08 9.18 19.02
CA LEU A 321 -12.56 10.33 19.79
C LEU A 321 -13.55 11.48 20.01
N ARG A 322 -14.73 11.47 19.37
CA ARG A 322 -15.71 12.57 19.54
C ARG A 322 -16.37 12.63 20.93
N PRO A 323 -16.68 11.53 21.62
CA PRO A 323 -17.25 11.61 22.96
C PRO A 323 -16.20 11.92 24.03
N ILE A 324 -14.92 11.59 23.80
CA ILE A 324 -13.87 11.61 24.85
C ILE A 324 -13.25 13.02 25.02
N CYS A 325 -13.30 13.88 23.99
CA CYS A 325 -12.70 15.22 24.04
C CYS A 325 -13.68 16.37 24.31
N CYS A 326 -14.98 16.10 24.46
CA CYS A 326 -15.99 17.16 24.68
C CYS A 326 -16.31 17.43 26.16
N ASP A 327 -15.89 16.56 27.08
CA ASP A 327 -16.26 16.65 28.51
C ASP A 327 -15.07 17.07 29.38
N SER A 328 -14.42 18.19 29.06
CA SER A 328 -13.50 18.84 30.00
C SER A 328 -13.53 20.37 29.81
N PRO A 329 -13.93 21.15 30.83
CA PRO A 329 -13.91 22.62 30.74
C PRO A 329 -12.46 23.12 30.71
N ILE A 330 -12.15 23.92 29.69
CA ILE A 330 -10.86 24.60 29.54
C ILE A 330 -10.77 25.71 30.62
N PRO A 331 -9.78 25.72 31.53
CA PRO A 331 -9.53 26.86 32.38
C PRO A 331 -8.88 27.98 31.55
N LYS A 332 -9.47 29.18 31.59
CA LYS A 332 -8.93 30.40 30.99
C LYS A 332 -7.65 30.80 31.75
N SER A 333 -6.48 30.71 31.12
CA SER A 333 -5.25 31.28 31.66
C SER A 333 -5.16 32.77 31.33
N ALA A 334 -4.96 33.57 32.38
CA ALA A 334 -4.79 35.02 32.37
C ALA A 334 -3.58 35.49 31.53
N GLY A 335 -3.72 36.67 30.94
CA GLY A 335 -2.74 37.29 30.05
C GLY A 335 -1.46 37.74 30.76
N ALA A 336 -0.33 37.55 30.08
CA ALA A 336 0.91 38.25 30.35
C ALA A 336 1.14 39.27 29.22
N GLY A 337 1.21 40.54 29.62
CA GLY A 337 1.34 41.69 28.73
C GLY A 337 2.71 41.80 28.08
N VAL A 338 2.71 42.25 26.83
CA VAL A 338 3.89 42.69 26.09
C VAL A 338 4.02 44.21 26.26
N PRO A 339 5.13 44.77 26.77
CA PRO A 339 5.27 46.21 26.83
C PRO A 339 5.68 46.77 25.46
N ARG A 340 4.88 47.71 24.97
CA ARG A 340 5.22 48.62 23.87
C ARG A 340 6.34 49.57 24.31
N ARG A 341 7.36 49.76 23.47
CA ARG A 341 8.15 51.00 23.45
C ARG A 341 8.12 51.58 22.03
N SER A 342 7.91 52.88 21.97
CA SER A 342 7.70 53.69 20.78
C SER A 342 8.70 54.84 20.71
N ARG A 343 9.13 55.15 19.48
CA ARG A 343 9.77 56.38 18.95
C ARG A 343 11.29 56.50 19.24
N THR A 344 12.14 56.94 18.31
CA THR A 344 12.05 58.12 17.40
C THR A 344 12.81 57.95 16.05
N ARG A 345 12.52 58.89 15.14
CA ARG A 345 13.00 59.13 13.75
C ARG A 345 14.50 59.52 13.61
N SER A 346 14.94 59.50 12.34
CA SER A 346 16.12 60.15 11.68
C SER A 346 17.30 59.16 11.51
N ASP A 347 17.98 58.97 10.37
CA ASP A 347 18.17 59.70 9.10
C ASP A 347 18.60 58.72 7.96
N PHE A 348 18.26 59.04 6.70
CA PHE A 348 18.94 58.60 5.45
C PHE A 348 20.04 59.66 5.12
N PRO A 349 21.01 59.51 4.18
CA PRO A 349 21.15 58.62 2.99
C PRO A 349 22.63 58.17 2.74
N PRO A 350 23.14 57.92 1.51
CA PRO A 350 22.59 57.28 0.30
C PRO A 350 23.40 56.04 -0.16
N ARG A 351 22.87 55.39 -1.20
CA ARG A 351 23.49 54.33 -2.00
C ARG A 351 24.66 54.84 -2.86
N ALA A 352 25.61 53.94 -3.11
CA ALA A 352 26.28 53.77 -4.40
C ALA A 352 26.10 52.31 -4.82
#